data_AF-C3ZYD2-F1
#
_entry.id   AF-C3ZYD2-F1
#
_cell.length_a   1.000
_cell.length_b   1.000
_cell.length_c   1.000
_cell.angle_alpha   90.00
_cell.angle_beta   90.00
_cell.angle_gamma   90.00
#
_symmetry.space_group_name_H-M   'P 1'
#
loop_
_entity.id
_entity.type
_entity.pdbx_description
1 polymer ?
#
loop_
_entity_poly.entity_id
_entity_poly.type
_entity_poly.pdbx_seq_one_letter_code
_entity_poly.pdbx_strand_id
1 'polypeptide(L)'
;VPGGWSDWTSWSYCTVTCGGGVSHRTRTCSNPPPAHFGPDCEGHDTETIECSPEPFDGEWSTWSHWTECDATCGGGTTRRSRTCSAPAPKNGGLGCEG
;
A
#
# COMPACT_ATOMS: atom_id res chain seq x y z
N VAL A 1 -35.84 -19.27 14.00
CA VAL A 1 -35.09 -18.04 14.31
C VAL A 1 -34.54 -17.49 13.00
N PRO A 2 -34.98 -16.30 12.56
CA PRO A 2 -34.39 -15.62 11.41
C PRO A 2 -32.90 -15.33 11.64
N GLY A 3 -32.09 -15.43 10.59
CA GLY A 3 -30.69 -15.04 10.64
C GLY A 3 -30.49 -13.55 10.86
N GLY A 4 -29.41 -13.19 11.56
CA GLY A 4 -28.96 -11.82 11.73
C GLY A 4 -27.51 -11.64 11.27
N TRP A 5 -27.23 -10.49 10.66
CA TRP A 5 -25.89 -10.14 10.23
C TRP A 5 -24.96 -9.92 11.43
N SER A 6 -23.74 -10.47 11.34
CA SER A 6 -22.62 -10.02 12.17
C SER A 6 -22.26 -8.57 11.84
N ASP A 7 -21.44 -7.97 12.70
CA ASP A 7 -20.74 -6.75 12.32
C ASP A 7 -19.88 -7.01 11.06
N TRP A 8 -19.65 -5.94 10.31
CA TRP A 8 -18.71 -5.95 9.20
C TRP A 8 -17.29 -6.13 9.71
N THR A 9 -16.46 -6.85 8.94
CA THR A 9 -15.01 -6.80 9.12
C THR A 9 -14.49 -5.38 8.86
N SER A 10 -13.28 -5.12 9.34
CA SER A 10 -12.51 -3.98 8.83
C SER A 10 -12.33 -4.08 7.31
N TRP A 11 -12.18 -2.93 6.65
CA TRP A 11 -11.80 -2.85 5.25
C TRP A 11 -10.45 -3.53 5.02
N SER A 12 -10.33 -4.25 3.92
CA SER A 12 -9.05 -4.77 3.44
C SER A 12 -8.10 -3.63 3.10
N TYR A 13 -6.81 -3.94 2.99
CA TYR A 13 -5.91 -3.04 2.27
C TYR A 13 -6.39 -2.83 0.83
N CYS A 14 -6.02 -1.69 0.25
CA CYS A 14 -6.30 -1.41 -1.16
C CYS A 14 -5.61 -2.47 -2.03
N THR A 15 -6.28 -2.94 -3.09
CA THR A 15 -5.73 -3.95 -4.00
C THR A 15 -4.45 -3.51 -4.71
N VAL A 16 -4.22 -2.20 -4.77
CA VAL A 16 -3.04 -1.58 -5.37
C VAL A 16 -2.29 -0.76 -4.34
N THR A 17 -0.99 -0.62 -4.57
CA THR A 17 -0.10 0.31 -3.86
C THR A 17 0.25 1.51 -4.74
N CYS A 18 -0.60 1.88 -5.70
CA CYS A 18 -0.55 3.13 -6.45
C CYS A 18 -1.78 3.30 -7.35
N GLY A 19 -2.17 4.55 -7.60
CA GLY A 19 -3.33 4.85 -8.43
C GLY A 19 -4.65 4.39 -7.80
N GLY A 20 -5.66 4.17 -8.65
CA GLY A 20 -6.98 3.68 -8.21
C GLY A 20 -7.04 2.16 -8.09
N GLY A 21 -7.52 1.67 -6.96
CA GLY A 21 -7.86 0.27 -6.72
C GLY A 21 -9.15 0.13 -5.93
N VAL A 22 -9.33 -1.04 -5.31
CA VAL A 22 -10.53 -1.34 -4.53
C VAL A 22 -10.17 -1.93 -3.17
N SER A 23 -11.01 -1.67 -2.18
CA SER A 23 -10.99 -2.30 -0.87
C SER A 23 -12.32 -3.01 -0.64
N HIS A 24 -12.29 -4.12 0.09
CA HIS A 24 -13.49 -4.90 0.39
C HIS A 24 -13.62 -5.18 1.88
N ARG A 25 -14.85 -5.39 2.33
CA ARG A 25 -15.17 -5.90 3.67
C ARG A 25 -16.28 -6.93 3.58
N THR A 26 -16.36 -7.80 4.57
CA THR A 26 -17.34 -8.89 4.59
C THR A 26 -18.08 -8.95 5.92
N ARG A 27 -19.23 -9.63 5.94
CA ARG A 27 -20.00 -9.96 7.13
C ARG A 27 -20.62 -11.34 6.95
N THR A 28 -21.09 -11.94 8.04
CA THR A 28 -21.66 -13.30 8.00
C THR A 28 -23.03 -13.33 8.66
N CYS A 29 -23.91 -14.22 8.21
CA CYS A 29 -25.22 -14.41 8.83
C CYS A 29 -25.11 -15.31 10.08
N SER A 30 -24.51 -14.76 11.14
CA SER A 30 -24.13 -15.53 12.34
C SER A 30 -24.55 -14.88 13.66
N ASN A 31 -25.27 -13.75 13.64
CA ASN A 31 -25.64 -13.01 14.84
C ASN A 31 -27.14 -12.63 14.86
N PRO A 32 -28.07 -13.59 15.08
CA PRO A 32 -27.83 -15.02 15.31
C PRO A 32 -27.80 -15.83 14.00
N PRO A 33 -27.29 -17.08 14.02
CA PRO A 33 -27.41 -17.97 12.86
C PRO A 33 -28.89 -18.40 12.64
N PRO A 34 -29.33 -18.59 11.38
CA PRO A 34 -30.67 -19.11 11.08
C PRO A 34 -30.89 -20.49 11.72
N ALA A 35 -32.07 -20.69 12.33
CA ALA A 35 -32.42 -21.96 12.97
C ALA A 35 -33.91 -22.29 12.83
N HIS A 36 -34.28 -23.57 12.95
CA HIS A 36 -35.67 -24.05 12.87
C HIS A 36 -36.42 -23.52 11.65
N PHE A 37 -35.85 -23.67 10.45
CA PHE A 37 -36.41 -23.17 9.19
C PHE A 37 -36.65 -21.64 9.14
N GLY A 38 -35.96 -20.88 10.01
CA GLY A 38 -35.93 -19.43 9.89
C GLY A 38 -35.22 -18.99 8.59
N PRO A 39 -35.62 -17.85 8.00
CA PRO A 39 -35.00 -17.36 6.78
C PRO A 39 -33.53 -16.97 7.02
N ASP A 40 -32.74 -17.05 5.96
CA ASP A 40 -31.37 -16.54 5.93
C ASP A 40 -31.36 -15.01 5.89
N CYS A 41 -30.20 -14.40 6.09
CA CYS A 41 -30.05 -12.95 6.04
C CYS A 41 -30.26 -12.42 4.61
N GLU A 42 -31.09 -11.37 4.48
CA GLU A 42 -31.26 -10.67 3.22
C GLU A 42 -30.19 -9.59 3.02
N GLY A 43 -29.67 -9.48 1.79
CA GLY A 43 -28.68 -8.49 1.36
C GLY A 43 -27.30 -9.09 1.07
N HIS A 44 -26.34 -8.24 0.72
CA HIS A 44 -24.98 -8.66 0.38
C HIS A 44 -24.14 -8.94 1.63
N ASP A 45 -23.33 -9.99 1.56
CA ASP A 45 -22.33 -10.38 2.54
C ASP A 45 -20.97 -9.70 2.31
N THR A 46 -20.79 -9.08 1.15
CA THR A 46 -19.56 -8.42 0.70
C THR A 46 -19.86 -7.00 0.22
N GLU A 47 -18.99 -6.07 0.57
CA GLU A 47 -19.02 -4.69 0.08
C GLU A 47 -17.65 -4.30 -0.49
N THR A 48 -17.66 -3.50 -1.56
CA THR A 48 -16.46 -3.05 -2.26
C THR A 48 -16.52 -1.54 -2.46
N ILE A 49 -15.43 -0.84 -2.15
CA ILE A 49 -15.27 0.59 -2.39
C ILE A 49 -14.00 0.86 -3.19
N GLU A 50 -14.00 1.97 -3.94
CA GLU A 50 -12.78 2.49 -4.55
C GLU A 50 -11.84 3.05 -3.48
N CYS A 51 -10.54 2.85 -3.68
CA CYS A 51 -9.48 3.42 -2.85
C CYS A 51 -8.36 3.96 -3.73
N SER A 52 -7.76 5.05 -3.30
CA SER A 52 -6.55 5.61 -3.92
C SER A 52 -5.54 5.87 -2.82
N PRO A 53 -4.46 5.08 -2.72
CA PRO A 53 -3.38 5.37 -1.79
C PRO A 53 -2.77 6.75 -2.07
N GLU A 54 -2.51 7.53 -1.02
CA GLU A 54 -1.92 8.88 -1.14
C GLU A 54 -0.53 8.85 -1.78
N PRO A 55 -0.22 9.75 -2.74
CA PRO A 55 1.10 9.84 -3.36
C PRO A 55 2.17 10.08 -2.30
N PHE A 56 3.33 9.46 -2.51
CA PHE A 56 4.45 9.59 -1.59
C PHE A 56 5.71 9.86 -2.41
N ASP A 57 6.27 11.06 -2.27
CA ASP A 57 7.42 11.50 -3.06
C ASP A 57 8.71 10.81 -2.63
N GLY A 58 9.62 10.64 -3.58
CA GLY A 58 10.91 10.05 -3.34
C GLY A 58 11.88 11.01 -2.66
N GLU A 59 12.71 10.48 -1.77
CA GLU A 59 13.81 11.20 -1.16
C GLU A 59 15.16 10.57 -1.51
N TRP A 60 16.15 11.45 -1.70
CA TRP A 60 17.52 11.04 -1.94
C TRP A 60 18.07 10.26 -0.74
N SER A 61 18.68 9.11 -1.01
CA SER A 61 19.53 8.43 -0.04
C SER A 61 20.69 9.32 0.39
N THR A 62 21.29 8.97 1.52
CA THR A 62 22.60 9.48 1.87
C THR A 62 23.58 9.19 0.73
N TRP A 63 24.50 10.12 0.50
CA TRP A 63 25.59 9.91 -0.44
C TRP A 63 26.41 8.67 -0.03
N SER A 64 26.86 7.90 -1.02
CA SER A 64 27.89 6.89 -0.84
C SER A 64 29.18 7.55 -0.35
N HIS A 65 30.08 6.72 0.18
CA HIS A 65 31.47 7.14 0.31
C HIS A 65 32.04 7.54 -1.05
N TRP A 66 33.00 8.46 -1.01
CA TRP A 66 33.82 8.80 -2.17
C TRP A 66 34.62 7.58 -2.61
N THR A 67 34.72 7.35 -3.92
CA THR A 67 35.67 6.38 -4.47
C THR A 67 37.09 6.83 -4.19
N GLU A 68 38.01 5.88 -4.19
CA GLU A 68 39.44 6.20 -4.25
C GLU A 68 39.75 7.04 -5.50
N CYS A 69 40.86 7.77 -5.43
CA CYS A 69 41.38 8.55 -6.55
C CYS A 69 41.85 7.59 -7.65
N ASP A 70 41.38 7.79 -8.87
CA ASP A 70 41.76 6.94 -10.01
C ASP A 70 43.21 7.14 -10.50
N ALA A 71 43.90 8.16 -9.98
CA ALA A 71 45.30 8.43 -10.28
C ALA A 71 46.17 8.41 -9.02
N THR A 72 47.39 7.91 -9.17
CA THR A 72 48.41 7.91 -8.11
C THR A 72 49.30 9.17 -8.13
N CYS A 73 49.34 9.91 -9.24
CA CYS A 73 50.00 11.21 -9.37
C CYS A 73 49.38 12.04 -10.53
N GLY A 74 49.65 13.34 -10.58
CA GLY A 74 49.22 14.20 -11.70
C GLY A 74 47.77 14.72 -11.65
N GLY A 75 47.05 14.46 -10.54
CA GLY A 75 45.64 14.82 -10.37
C GLY A 75 44.70 13.73 -10.91
N GLY A 76 43.74 13.30 -10.09
CA GLY A 76 42.76 12.27 -10.44
C GLY A 76 41.34 12.64 -10.03
N THR A 77 40.39 11.78 -10.39
CA THR A 77 38.96 11.96 -10.13
C THR A 77 38.48 10.98 -9.06
N THR A 78 37.58 11.46 -8.21
CA THR A 78 36.82 10.66 -7.27
C THR A 78 35.33 10.92 -7.51
N ARG A 79 34.52 9.89 -7.28
CA ARG A 79 33.08 9.90 -7.56
C ARG A 79 32.32 9.45 -6.32
N ARG A 80 31.06 9.85 -6.21
CA ARG A 80 30.10 9.31 -5.24
C ARG A 80 28.73 9.28 -5.89
N SER A 81 27.86 8.44 -5.38
CA SER A 81 26.50 8.29 -5.89
C SER A 81 25.48 8.33 -4.76
N ARG A 82 24.23 8.61 -5.11
CA ARG A 82 23.05 8.47 -4.25
C ARG A 82 21.89 7.99 -5.10
N THR A 83 20.87 7.41 -4.47
CA THR A 83 19.69 6.86 -5.16
C THR A 83 18.42 7.43 -4.56
N CYS A 84 17.36 7.57 -5.36
CA CYS A 84 16.05 8.01 -4.88
C CYS A 84 15.32 6.85 -4.19
N SER A 85 15.74 6.53 -2.97
CA SER A 85 15.34 5.28 -2.30
C SER A 85 15.17 5.39 -0.79
N ALA A 86 15.31 6.58 -0.19
CA ALA A 86 15.29 6.71 1.25
C ALA A 86 14.37 7.83 1.73
N PRO A 87 13.04 7.71 1.54
CA PRO A 87 12.28 6.63 0.87
C PRO A 87 12.17 6.71 -0.68
N ALA A 88 11.83 5.59 -1.33
CA ALA A 88 11.52 5.57 -2.77
C ALA A 88 10.12 6.15 -3.03
N PRO A 89 9.88 6.79 -4.19
CA PRO A 89 8.56 7.30 -4.54
C PRO A 89 7.55 6.14 -4.65
N LYS A 90 6.34 6.36 -4.12
CA LYS A 90 5.22 5.41 -4.16
C LYS A 90 3.95 6.11 -4.55
N ASN A 91 2.93 5.34 -4.92
CA ASN A 91 1.59 5.87 -5.17
C ASN A 91 1.52 6.98 -6.24
N GLY A 92 2.47 7.02 -7.19
CA GLY A 92 2.56 8.09 -8.20
C GLY A 92 3.24 9.37 -7.71
N GLY A 93 3.89 9.35 -6.55
CA GLY A 93 4.70 10.46 -6.05
C GLY A 93 5.90 10.78 -6.95
N LEU A 94 6.40 11.99 -6.81
CA LEU A 94 7.47 12.54 -7.64
C LEU A 94 8.80 11.85 -7.36
N GLY A 95 9.58 11.62 -8.42
CA GLY A 95 10.96 11.19 -8.30
C GLY A 95 11.86 12.31 -7.79
N CYS A 96 13.04 11.94 -7.31
CA CYS A 96 14.03 12.91 -6.84
C CYS A 96 14.65 13.66 -8.03
N GLU A 97 14.60 14.99 -7.99
CA GLU A 97 15.30 15.84 -8.94
C GLU A 97 16.70 16.22 -8.41
N GLY A 98 17.72 16.24 -9.28
CA GLY A 98 19.09 16.61 -8.90
C GLY A 98 20.18 16.15 -9.84
#